data_AF-A0A7C5K1I7-F1
#
_entry.id   AF-A0A7C5K1I7-F1
#
_cell.length_a   1.000
_cell.length_b   1.000
_cell.length_c   1.000
_cell.angle_alpha   90.00
_cell.angle_beta   90.00
_cell.angle_gamma   90.00
#
_symmetry.space_group_name_H-M   'P 1'
#
loop_
_entity.id
_entity.type
_entity.pdbx_description
1 polymer ?
#
loop_
_entity_poly.entity_id
_entity_poly.type
_entity_poly.pdbx_seq_one_letter_code
_entity_poly.pdbx_strand_id
1 'polypeptide(L)'
;MGNHREDHVVKKGDLVRVDYSAALPDGVIFDTSIGFVADRCGILDDSREYKPMEFIVGSGSVIRGMEEAVIGMRVGDSKTVVVKAEDAFGERLPENIKEVPRELSQKQD
;
A
#
# COMPACT_ATOMS: atom_id res chain seq x y z
N MET A 1 35.77 5.97 4.44
CA MET A 1 34.82 4.86 4.65
C MET A 1 33.83 4.85 3.49
N GLY A 2 33.84 3.83 2.64
CA GLY A 2 32.94 3.75 1.48
C GLY A 2 31.55 3.30 1.89
N ASN A 3 30.54 4.14 1.65
CA ASN A 3 29.14 3.78 1.85
C ASN A 3 28.65 3.04 0.58
N HIS A 4 28.96 1.74 0.45
CA HIS A 4 28.46 0.90 -0.65
C HIS A 4 26.99 0.48 -0.44
N ARG A 5 26.09 1.45 -0.24
CA ARG A 5 24.63 1.18 -0.19
C ARG A 5 23.95 1.28 -1.56
N GLU A 6 24.66 1.74 -2.59
CA GLU A 6 24.07 2.01 -3.92
C GLU A 6 23.93 0.75 -4.80
N ASP A 7 24.63 -0.35 -4.46
CA ASP A 7 24.58 -1.58 -5.26
C ASP A 7 23.70 -2.69 -4.67
N HIS A 8 23.05 -2.45 -3.53
CA HIS A 8 22.20 -3.47 -2.90
C HIS A 8 20.90 -3.64 -3.69
N VAL A 9 20.63 -4.89 -4.09
CA VAL A 9 19.40 -5.30 -4.74
C VAL A 9 18.50 -5.94 -3.71
N VAL A 10 17.28 -5.42 -3.58
CA VAL A 10 16.29 -5.88 -2.60
C VAL A 10 15.95 -7.34 -2.83
N LYS A 11 15.95 -8.12 -1.74
CA LYS A 11 15.58 -9.54 -1.68
C LYS A 11 14.76 -9.84 -0.43
N LYS A 12 14.17 -11.04 -0.38
CA LYS A 12 13.44 -11.52 0.80
C LYS A 12 14.32 -11.47 2.05
N GLY A 13 13.74 -11.01 3.16
CA GLY A 13 14.41 -10.80 4.44
C GLY A 13 15.03 -9.42 4.62
N ASP A 14 15.12 -8.59 3.58
CA ASP A 14 15.60 -7.22 3.72
C ASP A 14 14.55 -6.33 4.40
N LEU A 15 15.01 -5.42 5.25
CA LEU A 15 14.21 -4.31 5.76
C LEU A 15 14.26 -3.17 4.74
N VAL A 16 13.11 -2.74 4.24
CA VAL A 16 13.00 -1.67 3.24
C VAL A 16 12.15 -0.52 3.75
N ARG A 17 12.39 0.67 3.21
CA ARG A 17 11.55 1.86 3.40
C ARG A 17 11.11 2.35 2.04
N VAL A 18 9.80 2.49 1.85
CA VAL A 18 9.20 2.79 0.56
C VAL A 18 8.22 3.93 0.69
N ASP A 19 8.42 4.97 -0.11
CA ASP A 19 7.35 5.91 -0.40
C ASP A 19 6.42 5.33 -1.45
N TYR A 20 5.12 5.41 -1.22
CA TYR A 20 4.12 4.80 -2.10
C TYR A 20 2.90 5.70 -2.27
N SER A 21 2.16 5.46 -3.35
CA SER A 21 0.81 5.96 -3.55
C SER A 21 0.01 4.86 -4.23
N ALA A 22 -1.15 4.54 -3.67
CA ALA A 22 -2.06 3.52 -4.18
C ALA A 22 -3.24 4.20 -4.85
N ALA A 23 -3.53 3.76 -6.08
CA ALA A 23 -4.60 4.31 -6.90
C ALA A 23 -5.53 3.21 -7.41
N LEU A 24 -6.79 3.57 -7.60
CA LEU A 24 -7.78 2.77 -8.32
C LEU A 24 -7.50 2.80 -9.84
N PRO A 25 -8.11 1.89 -10.64
CA PRO A 25 -7.91 1.86 -12.09
C PRO A 25 -8.33 3.14 -12.83
N ASP A 26 -9.21 3.94 -12.21
CA ASP A 26 -9.63 5.25 -12.71
C ASP A 26 -8.67 6.40 -12.33
N GLY A 27 -7.59 6.09 -11.60
CA GLY A 27 -6.56 7.03 -11.19
C GLY A 27 -6.82 7.72 -9.84
N VAL A 28 -7.94 7.42 -9.16
CA VAL A 28 -8.21 7.98 -7.83
C VAL A 28 -7.21 7.40 -6.82
N ILE A 29 -6.37 8.27 -6.25
CA ILE A 29 -5.49 7.92 -5.13
C ILE A 29 -6.33 7.78 -3.87
N PHE A 30 -6.24 6.62 -3.23
CA PHE A 30 -6.97 6.34 -1.99
C PHE A 30 -6.06 6.18 -0.78
N ASP A 31 -4.76 5.94 -0.98
CA ASP A 31 -3.77 5.83 0.10
C ASP A 31 -2.38 6.28 -0.38
N THR A 32 -1.59 6.87 0.51
CA THR A 32 -0.22 7.33 0.22
C THR A 32 0.58 7.55 1.50
N SER A 33 1.90 7.34 1.44
CA SER A 33 2.83 7.75 2.51
C SER A 33 3.22 9.22 2.44
N ILE A 34 2.88 9.93 1.36
CA ILE A 34 3.43 11.25 1.04
C ILE A 34 2.38 12.32 1.34
N GLY A 35 2.62 13.14 2.38
CA GLY A 35 1.66 14.15 2.84
C GLY A 35 1.24 15.17 1.76
N PHE A 36 2.19 15.60 0.91
CA PHE A 36 1.88 16.49 -0.21
C PHE A 36 0.93 15.85 -1.24
N VAL A 37 1.05 14.54 -1.50
CA VAL A 37 0.12 13.83 -2.39
C VAL A 37 -1.24 13.70 -1.72
N ALA A 38 -1.27 13.38 -0.42
CA ALA A 38 -2.51 13.26 0.34
C ALA A 38 -3.32 14.57 0.33
N ASP A 39 -2.66 15.71 0.57
CA ASP A 39 -3.25 17.05 0.51
C ASP A 39 -3.85 17.33 -0.88
N ARG A 40 -3.05 17.14 -1.94
CA ARG A 40 -3.51 17.37 -3.32
C ARG A 40 -4.65 16.46 -3.76
N CYS A 41 -4.76 15.27 -3.19
CA CYS A 41 -5.81 14.31 -3.50
C CYS A 41 -7.01 14.41 -2.55
N GLY A 42 -6.99 15.33 -1.57
CA GLY A 42 -8.09 15.52 -0.62
C GLY A 42 -8.27 14.36 0.36
N ILE A 43 -7.21 13.59 0.62
CA ILE A 43 -7.19 12.45 1.56
C ILE A 43 -6.21 12.69 2.72
N LEU A 44 -5.89 13.94 2.99
CA LEU A 44 -5.05 14.34 4.13
C LEU A 44 -5.79 14.05 5.44
N ASP A 45 -5.11 13.38 6.36
CA ASP A 45 -5.59 13.07 7.70
C ASP A 45 -4.59 13.60 8.73
N ASP A 46 -5.00 14.60 9.51
CA ASP A 46 -4.17 15.25 10.53
C ASP A 46 -3.77 14.29 11.67
N SER A 47 -4.47 13.18 11.85
CA SER A 47 -4.12 12.14 12.83
C SER A 47 -3.04 11.18 12.32
N ARG A 48 -2.70 11.23 11.03
CA ARG A 48 -1.75 10.33 10.37
C ARG A 48 -0.37 10.96 10.24
N GLU A 49 0.65 10.19 10.58
CA GLU A 49 2.04 10.54 10.25
C GLU A 49 2.39 10.07 8.83
N TYR A 50 2.71 11.00 7.95
CA TYR A 50 3.11 10.72 6.56
C TYR A 50 4.63 10.53 6.46
N LYS A 51 5.06 9.26 6.46
CA LYS A 51 6.46 8.85 6.34
C LYS A 51 6.59 7.56 5.52
N PRO A 52 7.76 7.26 4.94
CA PRO A 52 7.99 6.02 4.20
C PRO A 52 7.55 4.79 4.99
N MET A 53 6.85 3.88 4.32
CA MET A 53 6.43 2.62 4.92
C MET A 53 7.63 1.69 5.09
N GLU A 54 7.82 1.19 6.30
CA GLU A 54 8.89 0.25 6.64
C GLU A 54 8.33 -1.16 6.81
N PHE A 55 8.92 -2.15 6.14
CA PHE A 55 8.54 -3.55 6.28
C PHE A 55 9.69 -4.49 5.90
N ILE A 56 9.60 -5.75 6.34
CA ILE A 56 10.53 -6.82 5.97
C ILE A 56 9.98 -7.56 4.75
N VAL A 57 10.76 -7.65 3.67
CA VAL A 57 10.29 -8.29 2.45
C VAL A 57 10.04 -9.78 2.66
N GLY A 58 8.79 -10.22 2.47
CA GLY A 58 8.38 -11.61 2.62
C GLY A 58 7.87 -11.96 4.02
N SER A 59 7.63 -10.97 4.89
CA SER A 59 7.02 -11.21 6.20
C SER A 59 5.49 -11.34 6.13
N GLY A 60 4.88 -10.93 5.02
CA GLY A 60 3.42 -10.86 4.88
C GLY A 60 2.79 -9.72 5.68
N SER A 61 3.58 -8.70 6.05
CA SER A 61 3.08 -7.53 6.81
C SER A 61 2.36 -6.51 5.93
N VAL A 62 2.49 -6.64 4.61
CA VAL A 62 1.87 -5.78 3.59
C VAL A 62 1.29 -6.66 2.48
N ILE A 63 0.52 -6.08 1.56
CA ILE A 63 -0.06 -6.82 0.45
C ILE A 63 1.04 -7.51 -0.39
N ARG A 64 0.75 -8.74 -0.84
CA ARG A 64 1.73 -9.58 -1.54
C ARG A 64 2.27 -8.90 -2.80
N GLY A 65 1.42 -8.20 -3.55
CA GLY A 65 1.85 -7.45 -4.73
C GLY A 65 2.90 -6.36 -4.43
N MET A 66 2.87 -5.76 -3.23
CA MET A 66 3.87 -4.77 -2.83
C MET A 66 5.19 -5.43 -2.45
N GLU A 67 5.16 -6.54 -1.70
CA GLU A 67 6.38 -7.30 -1.38
C GLU A 67 7.08 -7.83 -2.64
N GLU A 68 6.31 -8.34 -3.60
CA GLU A 68 6.85 -8.84 -4.86
C GLU A 68 7.39 -7.71 -5.74
N ALA A 69 6.75 -6.53 -5.73
CA ALA A 69 7.14 -5.40 -6.56
C ALA A 69 8.51 -4.83 -6.20
N VAL A 70 8.88 -4.85 -4.91
CA VAL A 70 10.15 -4.29 -4.42
C VAL A 70 11.34 -5.23 -4.63
N ILE A 71 11.11 -6.53 -4.81
CA ILE A 71 12.19 -7.49 -5.07
C ILE A 71 12.89 -7.13 -6.38
N GLY A 72 14.21 -7.07 -6.35
CA GLY A 72 15.02 -6.70 -7.51
C GLY A 72 15.22 -5.20 -7.70
N MET A 73 14.53 -4.35 -6.94
CA MET A 73 14.76 -2.90 -6.95
C MET A 73 16.04 -2.53 -6.20
N ARG A 74 16.59 -1.37 -6.55
CA ARG A 74 17.69 -0.70 -5.85
C ARG A 74 17.17 0.52 -5.09
N VAL A 75 17.97 1.02 -4.16
CA VAL A 75 17.67 2.28 -3.47
C VAL A 75 17.59 3.41 -4.49
N GLY A 76 16.49 4.16 -4.46
CA GLY A 76 16.22 5.25 -5.41
C GLY A 76 15.40 4.84 -6.64
N ASP A 77 15.22 3.54 -6.89
CA ASP A 77 14.34 3.09 -7.97
C ASP A 77 12.88 3.46 -7.67
N SER A 78 12.13 3.71 -8.74
CA SER A 78 10.69 3.92 -8.70
C SER A 78 10.01 3.02 -9.72
N LYS A 79 8.87 2.45 -9.34
CA LYS A 79 8.11 1.53 -10.19
C LYS A 79 6.62 1.69 -9.96
N THR A 80 5.85 1.66 -11.04
CA THR A 80 4.40 1.51 -11.01
C THR A 80 4.06 0.06 -11.34
N VAL A 81 3.23 -0.55 -10.51
CA VAL A 81 2.75 -1.93 -10.71
C VAL A 81 1.23 -1.95 -10.65
N VAL A 82 0.62 -2.79 -11.49
CA VAL A 82 -0.80 -3.13 -11.38
C VAL A 82 -0.87 -4.40 -10.52
N VAL A 83 -1.55 -4.31 -9.39
CA VAL A 83 -1.73 -5.41 -8.45
C VAL A 83 -3.14 -5.96 -8.61
N LYS A 84 -3.26 -7.26 -8.89
CA LYS A 84 -4.58 -7.92 -8.97
C LYS A 84 -5.20 -8.02 -7.58
N ALA A 85 -6.52 -8.17 -7.52
CA ALA A 85 -7.23 -8.29 -6.25
C ALA A 85 -6.70 -9.46 -5.39
N GLU A 86 -6.42 -10.63 -5.98
CA GLU A 86 -5.77 -11.79 -5.34
C GLU A 86 -4.40 -11.51 -4.69
N ASP A 87 -3.68 -10.49 -5.16
CA ASP A 87 -2.37 -10.07 -4.65
C ASP A 87 -2.47 -8.82 -3.75
N ALA A 88 -3.66 -8.21 -3.65
CA ALA A 88 -3.98 -7.02 -2.88
C ALA A 88 -4.89 -7.34 -1.68
N PHE A 89 -6.18 -6.99 -1.76
CA PHE A 89 -7.16 -7.11 -0.68
C PHE A 89 -8.11 -8.32 -0.82
N GLY A 90 -7.86 -9.18 -1.81
CA GLY A 90 -8.69 -10.33 -2.14
C GLY A 90 -9.83 -10.00 -3.12
N GLU A 91 -10.39 -11.05 -3.71
CA GLU A 91 -11.54 -10.94 -4.61
C GLU A 91 -12.80 -10.50 -3.85
N ARG A 92 -13.72 -9.88 -4.57
CA ARG A 92 -15.05 -9.58 -4.01
C ARG A 92 -15.77 -10.90 -3.75
N LEU A 93 -15.97 -11.23 -2.48
CA LEU A 93 -16.66 -12.45 -2.06
C LEU A 93 -18.18 -12.22 -1.97
N PRO A 94 -19.02 -12.92 -2.74
CA PRO A 94 -20.47 -12.81 -2.65
C PRO A 94 -21.00 -13.15 -1.26
N GLU A 95 -20.36 -14.06 -0.52
CA GLU A 95 -20.74 -14.41 0.84
C GLU A 95 -20.60 -13.26 1.86
N ASN A 96 -19.78 -12.24 1.54
CA ASN A 96 -19.64 -11.05 2.37
C ASN A 96 -20.72 -9.99 2.07
N ILE A 97 -21.62 -10.25 1.11
CA ILE A 97 -22.75 -9.38 0.79
C ILE A 97 -23.97 -9.85 1.58
N LYS A 98 -24.49 -8.99 2.45
CA LYS A 98 -25.69 -9.28 3.26
C LYS A 98 -26.75 -8.23 2.98
N GLU A 99 -27.97 -8.70 2.71
CA GLU A 99 -29.14 -7.83 2.71
C GLU A 99 -29.56 -7.58 4.15
N VAL A 100 -29.61 -6.30 4.54
CA VAL A 100 -30.02 -5.89 5.89
C VAL A 100 -31.37 -5.17 5.78
N PRO A 101 -32.42 -5.62 6.48
CA PRO A 101 -33.68 -4.90 6.57
C PRO A 101 -33.46 -3.44 6.99
N ARG A 102 -34.16 -2.50 6.34
CA ARG A 102 -33.95 -1.07 6.54
C ARG A 102 -34.12 -0.64 8.00
N GLU A 103 -35.01 -1.30 8.73
CA GLU A 103 -35.29 -1.05 10.14
C GLU A 103 -34.11 -1.38 11.07
N LEU A 104 -33.24 -2.30 10.63
CA LEU A 104 -32.03 -2.72 11.36
C LEU A 104 -30.81 -1.88 10.99
N SER A 105 -30.83 -1.20 9.84
CA SER A 105 -29.74 -0.31 9.38
C SER A 105 -29.70 1.04 10.10
N GLN A 106 -30.75 1.40 10.87
CA GLN A 106 -30.89 2.72 11.51
C GLN A 106 -30.66 2.71 13.03
N LYS A 107 -30.12 1.62 13.60
CA LYS A 107 -29.77 1.55 15.03
C LYS A 107 -28.27 1.36 15.22
N GLN A 108 -27.52 2.41 14.93
CA GLN A 108 -26.15 2.55 15.42
C GLN A 108 -25.83 4.04 15.45
N ASP A 109 -26.28 4.69 16.52
CA ASP A 109 -25.76 5.96 17.04
C ASP A 109 -24.89 5.66 18.27
#